data_AF-A0A816MPJ8-F1
#
_entry.id   AF-A0A816MPJ8-F1
#
_cell.length_a   1.000
_cell.length_b   1.000
_cell.length_c   1.000
_cell.angle_alpha   90.00
_cell.angle_beta   90.00
_cell.angle_gamma   90.00
#
_symmetry.space_group_name_H-M   'P 1'
#
loop_
_entity.id
_entity.type
_entity.pdbx_description
1 polymer ?
#
loop_
_entity_poly.entity_id
_entity_poly.type
_entity_poly.pdbx_seq_one_letter_code
_entity_poly.pdbx_strand_id
1 'polypeptide(L)'
;MLFEWSEASISSPFSTITDISLNVELHAYKWSLNVNRSEILNWFNNHYIVPSSTAIMTTSAWLNIYKSNQWPSFDDYAAWKSSCWMVSPLASCTCPIGLKEYICKHSIGLAIILNMHQIKDETRCTPLGKRKTPGRPKKVRTAWLP
;
A
#
# COMPACT_ATOMS: atom_id res chain seq x y z
N MET A 1 12.56 46.84 10.86
CA MET A 1 12.17 45.76 11.77
C MET A 1 12.11 44.49 10.91
N LEU A 2 13.22 43.78 10.78
CA LEU A 2 13.34 42.57 9.98
C LEU A 2 13.01 41.40 10.89
N PHE A 3 11.99 40.62 10.54
CA PHE A 3 11.66 39.39 11.24
C PHE A 3 12.74 38.35 10.92
N GLU A 4 13.68 38.15 11.86
CA GLU A 4 14.51 36.97 11.92
C GLU A 4 13.60 35.77 12.18
N TRP A 5 13.40 34.95 11.14
CA TRP A 5 12.92 33.60 11.34
C TRP A 5 14.06 32.84 12.00
N SER A 6 13.99 32.70 13.33
CA SER A 6 14.86 31.76 14.01
C SER A 6 14.63 30.38 13.39
N GLU A 7 15.71 29.73 13.00
CA GLU A 7 15.73 28.29 12.69
C GLU A 7 15.50 27.52 13.99
N ALA A 8 14.34 27.71 14.60
CA ALA A 8 13.81 26.79 15.58
C ALA A 8 13.69 25.48 14.83
N SER A 9 14.65 24.58 15.10
CA SER A 9 14.74 23.20 14.65
C SER A 9 13.36 22.68 14.28
N ILE A 10 13.04 22.74 12.99
CA ILE A 10 11.90 22.02 12.46
C ILE A 10 12.33 20.57 12.64
N SER A 11 11.99 19.98 13.78
CA SER A 11 11.96 18.55 13.91
C SER A 11 11.14 18.10 12.72
N SER A 12 11.80 17.47 11.74
CA SER A 12 11.12 16.87 10.60
C SER A 12 9.88 16.17 11.16
N PRO A 13 8.65 16.61 10.83
CA PRO A 13 7.45 15.98 11.39
C PRO A 13 7.36 14.50 10.99
N PHE A 14 8.20 14.11 10.03
CA PHE A 14 8.48 12.74 9.64
C PHE A 14 9.63 12.21 10.50
N SER A 15 9.30 11.72 11.70
CA SER A 15 10.16 10.74 12.34
C SER A 15 10.33 9.58 11.37
N THR A 16 11.58 9.24 11.03
CA THR A 16 11.91 7.94 10.45
C THR A 16 11.11 6.87 11.19
N ILE A 17 10.30 6.09 10.47
CA ILE A 17 9.39 5.11 11.07
C ILE A 17 10.23 4.11 11.87
N THR A 18 10.34 4.30 13.18
CA THR A 18 11.18 3.46 14.03
C THR A 18 10.46 2.21 14.48
N ASP A 19 9.12 2.19 14.47
CA ASP A 19 8.36 0.98 14.83
C ASP A 19 7.17 0.72 13.92
N ILE A 20 7.36 -0.24 13.01
CA ILE A 20 6.31 -0.79 12.15
C ILE A 20 5.62 -1.92 12.93
N SER A 21 4.30 -1.84 13.03
CA SER A 21 3.51 -2.90 13.66
C SER A 21 3.65 -4.23 12.89
N LEU A 22 3.74 -5.33 13.64
CA LEU A 22 3.90 -6.68 13.09
C LEU A 22 2.86 -7.01 12.01
N ASN A 23 1.61 -6.59 12.23
CA ASN A 23 0.52 -6.86 11.30
C ASN A 23 0.73 -6.14 9.95
N VAL A 24 1.13 -4.87 9.98
CA VAL A 24 1.39 -4.10 8.77
C VAL A 24 2.61 -4.66 8.03
N GLU A 25 3.68 -5.02 8.75
CA GLU A 25 4.86 -5.64 8.17
C GLU A 25 4.54 -6.99 7.51
N LEU A 26 3.70 -7.80 8.14
CA LEU A 26 3.25 -9.09 7.61
C LEU A 26 2.40 -8.92 6.35
N HIS A 27 1.50 -7.94 6.33
CA HIS A 27 0.73 -7.58 5.14
C HIS A 27 1.62 -7.05 4.02
N ALA A 28 2.63 -6.25 4.35
CA ALA A 28 3.63 -5.74 3.42
C ALA A 28 4.46 -6.87 2.81
N TYR A 29 4.93 -7.80 3.64
CA TYR A 29 5.67 -8.96 3.19
C TYR A 29 4.84 -9.85 2.26
N LYS A 30 3.60 -10.19 2.66
CA LYS A 30 2.65 -10.91 1.79
C LYS A 30 2.44 -10.21 0.45
N TRP A 31 2.29 -8.88 0.48
CA TRP A 31 2.12 -8.12 -0.75
C TRP A 31 3.38 -8.19 -1.62
N SER A 32 4.58 -8.06 -1.04
CA SER A 32 5.86 -8.09 -1.75
C SER A 32 6.13 -9.42 -2.48
N LEU A 33 5.57 -10.52 -1.97
CA LEU A 33 5.66 -11.85 -2.58
C LEU A 33 4.69 -12.05 -3.74
N ASN A 34 3.52 -11.40 -3.70
CA ASN A 34 2.43 -11.62 -4.65
C ASN A 34 2.31 -10.55 -5.74
N VAL A 35 2.90 -9.37 -5.52
CA VAL A 35 2.83 -8.28 -6.49
C VAL A 35 3.63 -8.63 -7.75
N ASN A 36 3.06 -8.34 -8.92
CA ASN A 36 3.80 -8.47 -10.17
C ASN A 36 4.88 -7.38 -10.25
N ARG A 37 6.15 -7.79 -10.19
CA ARG A 37 7.29 -6.87 -10.19
C ARG A 37 7.50 -6.16 -11.52
N SER A 38 7.07 -6.74 -12.65
CA SER A 38 7.18 -6.09 -13.96
C SER A 38 6.24 -4.89 -14.11
N GLU A 39 5.21 -4.81 -13.26
CA GLU A 39 4.25 -3.72 -13.22
C GLU A 39 4.67 -2.60 -12.27
N ILE A 40 5.77 -2.75 -11.52
CA ILE A 40 6.29 -1.69 -10.67
C ILE A 40 7.11 -0.72 -11.52
N LEU A 41 6.60 0.48 -11.71
CA LEU A 41 7.26 1.51 -12.52
C LEU A 41 7.97 2.52 -11.61
N ASN A 42 9.23 2.80 -11.91
CA ASN A 42 9.92 3.95 -11.33
C ASN A 42 9.43 5.22 -12.04
N TRP A 43 9.02 6.22 -11.27
CA TRP A 43 8.54 7.49 -11.82
C TRP A 43 9.56 8.62 -11.67
N PHE A 44 9.58 9.33 -10.55
CA PHE A 44 10.50 10.46 -10.30
C PHE A 44 10.71 10.66 -8.78
N ASN A 45 11.87 11.20 -8.38
CA ASN A 45 12.20 11.52 -6.97
C ASN A 45 11.86 10.40 -5.98
N ASN A 46 12.33 9.17 -6.23
CA ASN A 46 12.08 8.02 -5.36
C ASN A 46 10.58 7.68 -5.18
N HIS A 47 9.75 8.04 -6.17
CA HIS A 47 8.37 7.59 -6.25
C HIS A 47 8.24 6.49 -7.28
N TYR A 48 7.45 5.48 -6.91
CA TYR A 48 7.12 4.33 -7.74
C TYR A 48 5.62 4.25 -7.91
N ILE A 49 5.20 3.66 -9.01
CA ILE A 49 3.80 3.35 -9.27
C ILE A 49 3.65 1.85 -9.15
N VAL A 50 2.70 1.43 -8.31
CA VAL A 50 2.43 0.02 -8.05
C VAL A 50 0.99 -0.32 -8.41
N PRO A 51 0.73 -1.52 -8.94
CA PRO A 51 -0.63 -1.95 -9.23
C PRO A 51 -1.40 -2.24 -7.93
N SER A 52 -2.70 -1.96 -7.97
CA SER A 52 -3.66 -2.41 -6.97
C SER A 52 -4.03 -3.88 -7.18
N SER A 53 -4.54 -4.54 -6.14
CA SER A 53 -5.09 -5.90 -6.27
C SER A 53 -6.35 -5.95 -7.14
N THR A 54 -7.00 -4.81 -7.35
CA THR A 54 -8.20 -4.66 -8.18
C THR A 54 -7.90 -3.86 -9.46
N ALA A 55 -6.66 -3.91 -9.94
CA ALA A 55 -6.27 -3.18 -11.14
C ALA A 55 -7.07 -3.66 -12.36
N ILE A 56 -7.73 -2.72 -13.04
CA ILE A 56 -8.49 -2.97 -14.26
C ILE A 56 -7.60 -2.83 -15.51
N MET A 57 -6.46 -2.14 -15.38
CA MET A 57 -5.51 -1.85 -16.45
C MET A 57 -4.06 -2.01 -15.98
N THR A 58 -3.13 -2.04 -16.94
CA THR A 58 -1.70 -2.06 -16.65
C THR A 58 -1.22 -0.73 -16.08
N THR A 59 -0.12 -0.79 -15.35
CA THR A 59 0.46 0.37 -14.66
C THR A 59 0.97 1.41 -15.66
N SER A 60 1.46 0.96 -16.82
CA SER A 60 1.90 1.85 -17.91
C SER A 60 0.73 2.57 -18.59
N ALA A 61 -0.38 1.88 -18.85
CA ALA A 61 -1.58 2.49 -19.40
C ALA A 61 -2.16 3.53 -18.43
N TRP A 62 -2.23 3.18 -17.15
CA TRP A 62 -2.67 4.09 -16.10
C TRP A 62 -1.80 5.35 -16.02
N LEU A 63 -0.47 5.19 -16.07
CA LEU A 63 0.47 6.31 -16.04
C LEU A 63 0.30 7.24 -17.25
N ASN A 64 0.03 6.70 -18.43
CA ASN A 64 -0.19 7.50 -19.63
C ASN A 64 -1.46 8.35 -19.52
N ILE A 65 -2.55 7.78 -19.01
CA ILE A 65 -3.81 8.51 -18.75
C ILE A 65 -3.61 9.57 -17.68
N TYR A 66 -2.89 9.22 -16.61
CA TYR A 66 -2.59 10.16 -15.53
C TYR A 66 -1.78 11.35 -16.04
N LYS A 67 -0.79 11.14 -16.92
CA LYS A 67 0.02 12.20 -17.53
C LYS A 67 -0.76 13.05 -18.53
N SER A 68 -1.62 12.44 -19.34
CA SER A 68 -2.43 13.20 -20.31
C SER A 68 -3.51 14.04 -19.63
N ASN A 69 -3.88 13.68 -18.39
CA ASN A 69 -5.00 14.25 -17.65
C ASN A 69 -6.33 14.19 -18.45
N GLN A 70 -6.43 13.20 -19.34
CA GLN A 70 -7.58 12.98 -20.21
C GLN A 70 -8.32 11.74 -19.74
N TRP A 71 -9.38 11.95 -18.97
CA TRP A 71 -10.32 10.90 -18.58
C TRP A 71 -11.52 10.99 -19.52
N PRO A 72 -11.89 9.90 -20.24
CA PRO A 72 -12.98 9.95 -21.20
C PRO A 72 -14.33 10.30 -20.55
N SER A 73 -14.55 9.80 -19.34
CA SER A 73 -15.74 10.07 -18.53
C SER A 73 -15.41 10.08 -17.03
N PHE A 74 -16.35 10.58 -16.23
CA PHE A 74 -16.24 10.52 -14.77
C PHE A 74 -16.31 9.07 -14.24
N ASP A 75 -17.12 8.22 -14.87
CA ASP A 75 -17.25 6.82 -14.48
C ASP A 75 -15.95 6.05 -14.71
N ASP A 76 -15.28 6.30 -15.84
CA ASP A 76 -13.95 5.77 -16.14
C ASP A 76 -12.92 6.22 -15.09
N TYR A 77 -12.91 7.52 -14.77
CA TYR A 77 -12.06 8.04 -13.71
C TYR A 77 -12.33 7.35 -12.36
N ALA A 78 -13.60 7.21 -11.97
CA ALA A 78 -14.00 6.60 -10.71
C ALA A 78 -13.58 5.12 -10.63
N ALA A 79 -13.65 4.39 -11.75
CA ALA A 79 -13.21 3.01 -11.84
C ALA A 79 -11.68 2.88 -11.82
N TRP A 80 -10.97 3.77 -12.52
CA TRP A 80 -9.54 3.62 -12.77
C TRP A 80 -8.64 4.27 -11.70
N LYS A 81 -9.14 5.23 -10.92
CA LYS A 81 -8.35 5.90 -9.88
C LYS A 81 -7.76 4.94 -8.84
N SER A 82 -8.41 3.81 -8.60
CA SER A 82 -7.97 2.76 -7.66
C SER A 82 -7.17 1.63 -8.30
N SER A 83 -6.86 1.72 -9.60
CA SER A 83 -6.10 0.69 -10.31
C SER A 83 -4.63 0.70 -9.93
N CYS A 84 -4.05 1.86 -9.64
CA CYS A 84 -2.64 2.00 -9.27
C CYS A 84 -2.46 2.98 -8.11
N TRP A 85 -1.35 2.85 -7.39
CA TRP A 85 -0.98 3.72 -6.29
C TRP A 85 0.41 4.30 -6.53
N MET A 86 0.59 5.58 -6.21
CA MET A 86 1.89 6.24 -6.18
C MET A 86 2.46 6.05 -4.77
N VAL A 87 3.70 5.59 -4.69
CA VAL A 87 4.32 5.12 -3.46
C VAL A 87 5.73 5.64 -3.36
N SER A 88 6.05 6.30 -2.25
CA SER A 88 7.42 6.58 -1.85
C SER A 88 7.82 5.57 -0.76
N PRO A 89 8.88 4.78 -0.95
CA PRO A 89 9.31 3.78 0.03
C PRO A 89 9.53 4.42 1.41
N LEU A 90 8.96 3.81 2.45
CA LEU A 90 9.04 4.28 3.85
C LEU A 90 8.51 5.71 4.13
N ALA A 91 7.86 6.37 3.17
CA ALA A 91 7.41 7.75 3.33
C ALA A 91 5.90 7.91 3.13
N SER A 92 5.37 7.59 1.94
CA SER A 92 3.97 7.88 1.62
C SER A 92 3.39 6.94 0.57
N CYS A 93 2.06 6.84 0.54
CA CYS A 93 1.32 6.08 -0.46
C CYS A 93 -0.04 6.73 -0.71
N THR A 94 -0.49 6.79 -1.97
CA THR A 94 -1.80 7.34 -2.33
C THR A 94 -2.96 6.38 -2.14
N CYS A 95 -2.73 5.18 -1.60
CA CYS A 95 -3.83 4.29 -1.26
C CYS A 95 -4.63 4.84 -0.06
N PRO A 96 -5.90 4.46 0.10
CA PRO A 96 -6.75 4.99 1.19
C PRO A 96 -6.15 4.79 2.59
N ILE A 97 -5.46 3.66 2.81
CA ILE A 97 -4.80 3.37 4.09
C ILE A 97 -3.59 4.29 4.28
N GLY A 98 -2.75 4.44 3.25
CA GLY A 98 -1.56 5.32 3.31
C GLY A 98 -1.92 6.79 3.49
N LEU A 99 -3.03 7.25 2.92
CA LEU A 99 -3.50 8.63 3.12
C LEU A 99 -4.04 8.87 4.53
N LYS A 100 -4.60 7.85 5.19
CA LYS A 100 -5.19 7.96 6.52
C LYS A 100 -4.18 7.74 7.64
N GLU A 101 -3.34 6.72 7.48
CA GLU A 101 -2.43 6.24 8.53
C GLU A 101 -0.97 6.58 8.25
N TYR A 102 -0.67 7.22 7.10
CA TYR A 102 0.68 7.54 6.61
C TYR A 102 1.59 6.33 6.32
N ILE A 103 1.26 5.17 6.90
CA ILE A 103 1.95 3.90 6.73
C ILE A 103 0.98 2.88 6.14
N CYS A 104 1.42 2.15 5.13
CA CYS A 104 0.62 1.07 4.57
C CYS A 104 1.49 -0.08 4.08
N LYS A 105 0.85 -1.20 3.74
CA LYS A 105 1.54 -2.37 3.19
C LYS A 105 2.32 -2.07 1.90
N HIS A 106 1.92 -1.07 1.10
CA HIS A 106 2.59 -0.77 -0.17
C HIS A 106 3.92 -0.04 0.05
N SER A 107 3.98 0.95 0.95
CA SER A 107 5.22 1.71 1.20
C SER A 107 6.30 0.82 1.82
N ILE A 108 5.92 -0.03 2.79
CA ILE A 108 6.83 -0.99 3.42
C ILE A 108 7.15 -2.14 2.48
N GLY A 109 6.14 -2.66 1.77
CA GLY A 109 6.31 -3.78 0.84
C GLY A 109 7.24 -3.41 -0.30
N LEU A 110 7.17 -2.17 -0.80
CA LEU A 110 8.08 -1.66 -1.80
C LEU A 110 9.49 -1.50 -1.23
N ALA A 111 9.63 -0.99 0.00
CA ALA A 111 10.93 -0.91 0.67
C ALA A 111 11.58 -2.29 0.86
N ILE A 112 10.79 -3.34 1.13
CA ILE A 112 11.26 -4.73 1.16
C ILE A 112 11.78 -5.16 -0.22
N ILE A 113 11.03 -4.91 -1.29
CA ILE A 113 11.43 -5.27 -2.67
C ILE A 113 12.74 -4.58 -3.06
N LEU A 114 12.90 -3.31 -2.65
CA LEU A 114 14.10 -2.51 -2.90
C LEU A 114 15.24 -2.81 -1.91
N ASN A 115 15.08 -3.77 -0.99
CA ASN A 115 16.03 -4.10 0.08
C ASN A 115 16.39 -2.92 1.01
N MET A 116 15.51 -1.93 1.13
CA MET A 116 15.65 -0.79 2.05
C MET A 116 15.13 -1.09 3.45
N HIS A 117 14.25 -2.08 3.58
CA HIS A 117 13.67 -2.53 4.85
C HIS A 117 13.94 -4.01 5.08
N GLN A 118 14.56 -4.34 6.22
CA GLN A 118 14.74 -5.73 6.64
C GLN A 118 13.54 -6.18 7.46
N ILE A 119 12.93 -7.28 7.03
CA ILE A 119 11.78 -7.88 7.70
C ILE A 119 12.22 -8.51 9.02
N LYS A 120 11.49 -8.23 10.11
CA LYS A 120 11.68 -8.88 11.42
C LYS A 120 11.50 -10.41 11.31
N ASP A 121 12.29 -11.19 12.03
CA ASP A 121 12.22 -12.66 11.95
C ASP A 121 10.86 -13.21 12.39
N GLU A 122 10.19 -12.57 13.35
CA GLU A 122 8.83 -12.90 13.78
C GLU A 122 7.83 -12.89 12.60
N THR A 123 7.97 -11.91 11.70
CA THR A 123 7.13 -11.77 10.52
C THR A 123 7.37 -12.90 9.51
N ARG A 124 8.62 -13.37 9.38
CA ARG A 124 8.98 -14.49 8.50
C ARG A 124 8.49 -15.83 9.04
N CYS A 125 8.58 -16.01 10.36
CA CYS A 125 8.14 -17.22 11.05
C CYS A 125 6.62 -17.33 11.19
N THR A 126 5.88 -16.23 10.97
CA THR A 126 4.42 -16.27 11.06
C THR A 126 3.84 -17.08 9.90
N PRO A 127 3.16 -18.20 10.16
CA PRO A 127 2.62 -19.03 9.09
C PRO A 127 1.60 -18.24 8.28
N LEU A 128 1.83 -18.18 6.96
CA LEU A 128 0.85 -17.65 6.02
C LEU A 128 -0.38 -18.55 6.10
N GLY A 129 -1.41 -18.07 6.80
CA GLY A 129 -2.55 -18.87 7.25
C GLY A 129 -3.01 -19.89 6.22
N LYS A 130 -3.18 -21.14 6.67
CA LYS A 130 -3.77 -22.21 5.85
C LYS A 130 -5.09 -21.71 5.28
N ARG A 131 -5.33 -21.92 3.98
CA ARG A 131 -6.62 -21.64 3.34
C ARG A 131 -7.71 -22.20 4.24
N LYS A 132 -8.65 -21.36 4.70
CA LYS A 132 -9.80 -21.84 5.48
C LYS A 132 -10.41 -22.98 4.66
N THR A 133 -10.56 -24.16 5.25
CA THR A 133 -11.29 -25.25 4.61
C THR A 133 -12.64 -24.70 4.18
N PRO A 134 -13.08 -24.93 2.93
CA PRO A 134 -14.38 -24.45 2.47
C PRO A 134 -15.46 -25.09 3.34
N GLY A 135 -15.88 -24.35 4.37
CA GLY A 135 -16.92 -24.74 5.29
C GLY A 135 -18.20 -24.10 4.81
N ARG A 136 -19.08 -24.88 4.19
CA ARG A 136 -20.51 -24.57 4.26
C ARG A 136 -20.81 -24.26 5.74
N PRO A 137 -21.43 -23.13 6.09
CA PRO A 137 -21.88 -22.92 7.46
C PRO A 137 -22.64 -24.17 7.91
N LYS A 138 -22.22 -24.78 9.03
CA LYS A 138 -22.96 -25.93 9.59
C LYS A 138 -24.40 -25.45 9.75
N LYS A 139 -25.36 -26.22 9.22
CA LYS A 139 -26.79 -25.90 9.29
C LYS A 139 -27.10 -25.37 10.69
N VAL A 140 -27.67 -24.17 10.76
CA VAL A 140 -28.15 -23.56 12.00
C VAL A 140 -29.02 -24.61 12.70
N ARG A 141 -28.72 -24.93 13.97
CA ARG A 141 -29.65 -25.74 14.76
C ARG A 141 -30.96 -24.96 14.80
N THR A 142 -32.03 -25.53 14.25
CA THR A 142 -33.37 -25.01 14.44
C THR A 142 -33.57 -24.78 15.93
N ALA A 143 -33.89 -23.54 16.32
CA ALA A 143 -34.32 -23.27 17.68
C ALA A 143 -35.51 -24.19 17.94
N TRP A 144 -35.41 -25.00 18.99
CA TRP A 144 -36.54 -25.74 19.51
C TRP A 144 -37.61 -24.71 19.90
N LEU A 145 -38.67 -24.62 19.11
CA LEU A 145 -39.91 -24.01 19.55
C LEU A 145 -40.67 -25.10 20.34
N PRO A 146 -41.19 -24.77 21.54
CA PRO A 146 -41.88 -25.71 22.42
C PRO A 146 -43.15 -26.29 21.80
#